data_AF-A0A5A7TA38-F1
#
_entry.id   AF-A0A5A7TA38-F1
#
_cell.length_a   1.000
_cell.length_b   1.000
_cell.length_c   1.000
_cell.angle_alpha   90.00
_cell.angle_beta   90.00
_cell.angle_gamma   90.00
#
_symmetry.space_group_name_H-M   'P 1'
#
loop_
_entity.id
_entity.type
_entity.pdbx_description
1 polymer ?
#
loop_
_entity_poly.entity_id
_entity_poly.type
_entity_poly.pdbx_seq_one_letter_code
_entity_poly.pdbx_strand_id
1 'polypeptide(L)'
;MNTNLPPSFQQLGQTEKTTLAVRKRMFGRAWPFRAPVRDGIVPLWPQLAQSHASTHESTVPCMNDEVATIWLNDESVRAAIHAELRSVTGPWELCTHRISYDHDAGSMIPYHINLTSQGYRALIFRFRLG
;
A
#
# COMPACT_ATOMS: atom_id res chain seq x y z
N MET A 1 -1.95 -0.09 -36.57
CA MET A 1 -2.46 -0.23 -35.19
C MET A 1 -2.94 1.16 -34.75
N ASN A 2 -4.24 1.32 -34.51
CA ASN A 2 -4.88 2.61 -34.29
C ASN A 2 -4.79 2.99 -32.81
N THR A 3 -3.71 3.65 -32.40
CA THR A 3 -3.44 4.03 -31.00
C THR A 3 -3.97 5.44 -30.72
N ASN A 4 -5.29 5.63 -30.77
CA ASN A 4 -5.89 6.90 -30.37
C ASN A 4 -6.12 6.93 -28.86
N LEU A 5 -5.03 7.07 -28.11
CA LEU A 5 -5.10 7.50 -26.72
C LEU A 5 -5.73 8.91 -26.68
N PRO A 6 -6.68 9.17 -25.76
CA PRO A 6 -7.28 10.50 -25.63
C PRO A 6 -6.22 11.60 -25.47
N PRO A 7 -6.42 12.80 -26.03
CA PRO A 7 -5.43 13.88 -25.97
C PRO A 7 -4.96 14.22 -24.56
N SER A 8 -5.85 14.09 -23.57
CA SER A 8 -5.56 14.27 -22.15
C SER A 8 -4.49 13.30 -21.62
N PHE A 9 -4.45 12.06 -22.11
CA PHE A 9 -3.44 11.07 -21.73
C PHE A 9 -2.09 11.33 -22.37
N GLN A 10 -2.06 12.00 -23.53
CA GLN A 10 -0.81 12.37 -24.21
C GLN A 10 -0.07 13.49 -23.46
N GLN A 11 -0.82 14.34 -22.75
CA GLN A 11 -0.29 15.48 -22.00
C GLN A 11 0.19 15.10 -20.58
N LEU A 12 -0.14 13.90 -20.09
CA LEU A 12 0.22 13.42 -18.75
C LEU A 12 1.73 13.13 -18.61
N GLY A 13 2.44 14.11 -18.04
CA GLY A 13 3.90 14.07 -17.82
C GLY A 13 4.70 14.93 -18.80
N GLN A 14 4.03 15.65 -19.71
CA GLN A 14 4.66 16.73 -20.46
C GLN A 14 4.91 17.89 -19.51
N THR A 15 6.18 18.18 -19.23
CA THR A 15 6.58 19.37 -18.47
C THR A 15 7.74 20.02 -19.19
N GLU A 16 7.69 21.35 -19.33
CA GLU A 16 8.81 22.18 -19.81
C GLU A 16 10.09 21.95 -18.99
N LYS A 17 9.95 21.45 -17.75
CA LYS A 17 11.05 21.13 -16.85
C LYS A 17 11.55 19.71 -17.12
N THR A 18 12.38 19.57 -18.14
CA THR A 18 12.98 18.30 -18.61
C THR A 18 13.79 17.52 -17.56
N THR A 19 14.12 18.12 -16.42
CA THR A 19 14.77 17.44 -15.30
C THR A 19 13.94 17.57 -14.03
N LEU A 20 13.10 16.57 -13.76
CA LEU A 20 12.74 16.29 -12.37
C LEU A 20 14.05 16.01 -11.63
N ALA A 21 14.28 16.64 -10.48
CA ALA A 21 15.51 16.44 -9.72
C ALA A 21 15.63 14.96 -9.33
N VAL A 22 16.47 14.22 -10.07
CA VAL A 22 16.73 12.81 -9.78
C VAL A 22 17.50 12.76 -8.48
N ARG A 23 16.89 12.17 -7.45
CA ARG A 23 17.54 12.00 -6.17
C ARG A 23 18.69 11.01 -6.33
N LYS A 24 19.94 11.50 -6.40
CA LYS A 24 21.15 10.66 -6.53
C LYS A 24 21.45 9.77 -5.31
N ARG A 25 20.65 9.84 -4.24
CA ARG A 25 20.87 9.08 -3.00
C ARG A 25 19.71 8.14 -2.73
N MET A 26 19.91 6.85 -2.99
CA MET A 26 18.96 5.78 -2.68
C MET A 26 18.90 5.39 -1.20
N PHE A 27 19.85 5.86 -0.37
CA PHE A 27 19.87 5.53 1.05
C PHE A 27 18.97 6.45 1.88
N GLY A 28 17.66 6.29 1.67
CA GLY A 28 16.63 6.87 2.50
C GLY A 28 15.96 5.77 3.31
N ARG A 29 16.00 5.89 4.65
CA ARG A 29 15.32 5.02 5.62
C ARG A 29 13.96 4.53 5.09
N ALA A 30 13.88 3.27 4.66
CA ALA A 30 12.66 2.61 4.21
C ALA A 30 12.77 1.12 4.59
N TRP A 31 11.71 0.62 5.25
CA TRP A 31 11.54 -0.72 5.86
C TRP A 31 12.57 -1.03 6.99
N PRO A 32 12.14 -1.70 8.10
CA PRO A 32 12.47 -1.29 9.48
C PRO A 32 13.95 -0.95 9.58
N PHE A 33 14.22 0.33 9.80
CA PHE A 33 15.41 1.02 9.32
C PHE A 33 16.70 0.15 9.33
N ARG A 34 17.05 -0.43 8.16
CA ARG A 34 18.25 -1.23 7.82
C ARG A 34 18.22 -2.75 8.05
N ALA A 35 17.09 -3.43 8.25
CA ALA A 35 17.10 -4.88 8.12
C ALA A 35 16.82 -5.31 6.65
N PRO A 36 17.66 -6.15 6.02
CA PRO A 36 17.23 -6.86 4.82
C PRO A 36 15.99 -7.69 5.17
N VAL A 37 14.95 -7.65 4.33
CA VAL A 37 13.82 -8.58 4.45
C VAL A 37 14.40 -9.97 4.26
N ARG A 38 14.34 -10.79 5.31
CA ARG A 38 14.75 -12.19 5.29
C ARG A 38 13.55 -13.02 4.88
N ASP A 39 13.82 -14.14 4.21
CA ASP A 39 12.79 -15.14 3.91
C ASP A 39 12.15 -15.64 5.22
N GLY A 40 10.82 -15.75 5.24
CA GLY A 40 10.02 -16.22 6.38
C GLY A 40 8.94 -15.24 6.85
N ILE A 41 8.24 -15.62 7.93
CA ILE A 41 7.08 -14.88 8.47
C ILE A 41 7.46 -13.42 8.73
N VAL A 42 6.83 -12.49 8.01
CA VAL A 42 6.92 -11.07 8.36
C VAL A 42 5.87 -10.77 9.41
N PRO A 43 6.29 -10.26 10.57
CA PRO A 43 5.35 -9.84 11.59
C PRO A 43 4.43 -8.76 11.01
N LEU A 44 3.13 -8.98 11.11
CA LEU A 44 2.10 -7.98 10.85
C LEU A 44 2.43 -6.71 11.64
N TRP A 45 1.96 -5.54 11.20
CA TRP A 45 2.14 -4.28 11.95
C TRP A 45 1.78 -4.39 13.45
N PRO A 46 0.72 -5.10 13.86
CA PRO A 46 0.43 -5.38 15.28
C PRO A 46 1.51 -6.19 16.00
N GLN A 47 2.16 -7.15 15.31
CA GLN A 47 3.26 -7.94 15.87
C GLN A 47 4.55 -7.10 15.99
N LEU A 48 4.73 -6.08 15.15
CA LEU A 48 5.81 -5.08 15.25
C LEU A 48 5.52 -3.99 16.29
N ALA A 49 4.24 -3.70 16.56
CA ALA A 49 3.77 -2.66 17.47
C ALA A 49 3.50 -3.19 18.90
N GLN A 50 4.38 -4.06 19.42
CA GLN A 50 4.31 -4.68 20.75
C GLN A 50 4.42 -3.71 21.95
N SER A 51 3.92 -2.48 21.82
CA SER A 51 3.55 -1.63 22.95
C SER A 51 2.03 -1.44 23.12
N HIS A 52 1.16 -2.03 22.28
CA HIS A 52 -0.30 -1.88 22.40
C HIS A 52 -1.13 -3.17 22.24
N ALA A 53 -0.49 -4.33 22.26
CA ALA A 53 -1.19 -5.62 22.20
C ALA A 53 -1.80 -6.00 23.56
N SER A 54 -2.92 -5.37 23.93
CA SER A 54 -3.78 -5.85 25.02
C SER A 54 -5.22 -6.14 24.58
N THR A 55 -5.58 -5.91 23.32
CA THR A 55 -6.87 -6.30 22.78
C THR A 55 -6.73 -6.90 21.38
N HIS A 56 -7.64 -7.82 21.07
CA HIS A 56 -7.67 -8.70 19.91
C HIS A 56 -8.04 -7.95 18.59
N GLU A 57 -7.48 -6.75 18.40
CA GLU A 57 -7.81 -5.84 17.32
C GLU A 57 -6.51 -5.41 16.63
N SER A 58 -6.38 -5.77 15.36
CA SER A 58 -5.20 -5.44 14.55
C SER A 58 -5.24 -3.97 14.16
N THR A 59 -5.05 -3.05 15.10
CA THR A 59 -5.17 -1.62 14.84
C THR A 59 -3.88 -1.04 14.27
N VAL A 60 -3.99 -0.18 13.26
CA VAL A 60 -2.84 0.58 12.72
C VAL A 60 -2.41 1.61 13.77
N PRO A 61 -1.12 1.64 14.19
CA PRO A 61 -0.68 2.59 15.22
C PRO A 61 -0.99 4.04 14.86
N CYS A 62 -1.55 4.78 15.83
CA CYS A 62 -1.92 6.19 15.68
C CYS A 62 -2.95 6.48 14.57
N MET A 63 -3.75 5.49 14.16
CA MET A 63 -4.89 5.65 13.26
C MET A 63 -6.19 5.38 14.02
N ASN A 64 -7.18 6.26 13.88
CA ASN A 64 -8.55 6.01 14.31
C ASN A 64 -9.40 5.70 13.08
N ASP A 65 -9.96 4.49 13.02
CA ASP A 65 -10.80 4.00 11.92
C ASP A 65 -12.31 4.00 12.25
N GLU A 66 -12.73 4.55 13.39
CA GLU A 66 -14.12 4.59 13.87
C GLU A 66 -15.11 5.04 12.79
N VAL A 67 -14.84 6.18 12.13
CA VAL A 67 -15.71 6.74 11.10
C VAL A 67 -15.84 5.80 9.89
N ALA A 68 -14.73 5.20 9.47
CA ALA A 68 -14.73 4.25 8.36
C ALA A 68 -15.47 2.97 8.74
N THR A 69 -15.25 2.47 9.95
CA THR A 69 -15.90 1.26 10.47
C THR A 69 -17.41 1.43 10.59
N ILE A 70 -17.90 2.58 11.07
CA ILE A 70 -19.34 2.87 11.12
C ILE A 70 -19.92 2.94 9.70
N TRP A 71 -19.29 3.72 8.82
CA TRP A 71 -19.81 3.95 7.47
C TRP A 71 -19.80 2.69 6.60
N LEU A 72 -18.74 1.89 6.63
CA LEU A 72 -18.57 0.68 5.79
C LEU A 72 -19.37 -0.53 6.30
N ASN A 73 -19.85 -0.49 7.55
CA ASN A 73 -20.72 -1.53 8.11
C ASN A 73 -22.21 -1.18 8.05
N ASP A 74 -22.58 0.03 7.61
CA ASP A 74 -23.96 0.40 7.34
C ASP A 74 -24.53 -0.41 6.16
N GLU A 75 -25.70 -1.02 6.34
CA GLU A 75 -26.30 -1.92 5.34
C GLU A 75 -26.65 -1.19 4.02
N SER A 76 -27.09 0.07 4.12
CA SER A 76 -27.43 0.88 2.94
C SER A 76 -26.18 1.24 2.14
N VAL A 77 -25.08 1.55 2.82
CA VAL A 77 -23.78 1.82 2.20
C VAL A 77 -23.26 0.56 1.51
N ARG A 78 -23.31 -0.60 2.18
CA ARG A 78 -22.88 -1.88 1.59
C ARG A 78 -23.65 -2.21 0.32
N ALA A 79 -24.97 -2.05 0.34
CA ALA A 79 -25.81 -2.24 -0.84
C ALA A 79 -25.43 -1.27 -1.98
N ALA A 80 -25.19 0.01 -1.66
CA ALA A 80 -24.83 1.04 -2.64
C ALA A 80 -23.46 0.80 -3.30
N ILE A 81 -22.48 0.23 -2.58
CA ILE A 81 -21.16 -0.12 -3.13
C ILE A 81 -21.07 -1.55 -3.67
N HIS A 82 -22.21 -2.26 -3.74
CA HIS A 82 -22.30 -3.66 -4.14
C HIS A 82 -21.40 -4.61 -3.31
N ALA A 83 -21.23 -4.31 -2.02
CA ALA A 83 -20.63 -5.23 -1.07
C ALA A 83 -21.65 -6.25 -0.60
N GLU A 84 -21.20 -7.49 -0.39
CA GLU A 84 -22.04 -8.59 0.06
C GLU A 84 -22.61 -8.35 1.47
N LEU A 85 -23.65 -9.07 1.90
CA LEU A 85 -24.23 -8.89 3.22
C LEU A 85 -23.24 -9.17 4.35
N ARG A 86 -23.36 -8.43 5.46
CA ARG A 86 -22.52 -8.63 6.66
C ARG A 86 -22.64 -10.05 7.21
N SER A 87 -23.80 -10.70 7.06
CA SER A 87 -24.01 -12.09 7.46
C SER A 87 -23.15 -13.09 6.68
N VAL A 88 -22.71 -12.75 5.47
CA VAL A 88 -21.91 -13.61 4.60
C VAL A 88 -20.41 -13.35 4.79
N THR A 89 -19.98 -12.08 4.79
CA THR A 89 -18.55 -11.74 4.87
C THR A 89 -18.05 -11.48 6.30
N GLY A 90 -18.96 -11.27 7.23
CA GLY A 90 -18.67 -10.59 8.49
C GLY A 90 -18.59 -9.07 8.33
N PRO A 91 -18.30 -8.34 9.42
CA PRO A 91 -18.10 -6.90 9.38
C PRO A 91 -16.89 -6.52 8.51
N TRP A 92 -16.93 -5.31 7.96
CA TRP A 92 -15.74 -4.65 7.48
C TRP A 92 -14.84 -4.26 8.65
N GLU A 93 -13.54 -4.52 8.51
CA GLU A 93 -12.48 -4.21 9.46
C GLU A 93 -11.32 -3.59 8.65
N LEU A 94 -10.66 -2.55 9.18
CA LEU A 94 -9.53 -1.92 8.49
C LEU A 94 -8.36 -2.92 8.29
N CYS A 95 -8.13 -3.79 9.26
CA CYS A 95 -7.09 -4.81 9.24
C CYS A 95 -7.64 -6.09 9.87
N THR A 96 -7.61 -7.19 9.12
CA THR A 96 -8.14 -8.47 9.59
C THR A 96 -7.03 -9.42 10.03
N HIS A 97 -7.29 -10.16 11.11
CA HIS A 97 -6.44 -11.25 11.59
C HIS A 97 -6.76 -12.59 10.89
N ARG A 98 -7.73 -12.60 9.97
CA ARG A 98 -8.17 -13.81 9.24
C ARG A 98 -7.25 -14.19 8.09
N ILE A 99 -6.35 -13.28 7.69
CA ILE A 99 -5.40 -13.50 6.60
C ILE A 99 -4.05 -13.86 7.21
N SER A 100 -3.50 -15.00 6.80
CA SER A 100 -2.11 -15.37 7.05
C SER A 100 -1.30 -15.10 5.79
N TYR A 101 -0.16 -14.43 5.93
CA TYR A 101 0.72 -14.10 4.81
C TYR A 101 2.17 -14.46 5.17
N ASP A 102 2.81 -15.23 4.30
CA ASP A 102 4.23 -15.57 4.38
C ASP A 102 4.99 -14.81 3.29
N HIS A 103 6.16 -14.24 3.61
CA HIS A 103 6.95 -13.52 2.63
C HIS A 103 7.95 -14.46 1.95
N ASP A 104 7.66 -14.80 0.70
CA ASP A 104 8.46 -15.68 -0.15
C ASP A 104 9.08 -14.97 -1.36
N ALA A 105 8.65 -13.74 -1.67
CA ALA A 105 9.03 -13.03 -2.88
C ALA A 105 10.42 -12.33 -2.84
N GLY A 106 11.08 -12.29 -1.68
CA GLY A 106 12.38 -11.64 -1.52
C GLY A 106 12.38 -10.13 -1.84
N SER A 107 13.44 -9.64 -2.48
CA SER A 107 13.58 -8.21 -2.84
C SER A 107 12.76 -7.85 -4.08
N MET A 108 12.05 -6.72 -4.05
CA MET A 108 11.34 -6.18 -5.21
C MET A 108 12.25 -5.45 -6.22
N ILE A 109 13.55 -5.27 -5.91
CA ILE A 109 14.49 -4.54 -6.78
C ILE A 109 14.63 -5.17 -8.17
N PRO A 110 14.83 -6.50 -8.33
CA PRO A 110 14.95 -7.13 -9.65
C PRO A 110 13.70 -6.91 -10.51
N TYR A 111 12.51 -6.95 -9.89
CA TYR A 111 11.24 -6.71 -10.57
C TYR A 111 11.12 -5.26 -11.06
N HIS A 112 11.47 -4.28 -10.22
CA HIS A 112 11.48 -2.88 -10.63
C HIS A 112 12.46 -2.62 -11.78
N ILE A 113 13.64 -3.25 -11.77
CA ILE A 113 14.61 -3.14 -12.87
C ILE A 113 14.03 -3.73 -14.16
N ASN A 114 13.45 -4.93 -14.10
CA ASN A 114 12.86 -5.58 -15.26
C ASN A 114 11.70 -4.76 -15.86
N LEU A 115 10.84 -4.19 -15.03
CA LEU A 115 9.72 -3.37 -15.51
C LEU A 115 10.21 -2.03 -16.08
N THR A 116 11.16 -1.37 -15.40
CA THR A 116 11.66 -0.09 -15.90
C THR A 116 12.49 -0.22 -17.17
N SER A 117 13.19 -1.34 -17.39
CA SER A 117 13.90 -1.61 -18.66
C SER A 117 12.97 -1.84 -19.84
N GLN A 118 11.74 -2.30 -19.59
CA GLN A 118 10.68 -2.43 -20.60
C GLN A 118 9.95 -1.11 -20.89
N GLY A 119 10.33 -0.02 -20.21
CA GLY A 119 9.75 1.32 -20.42
C GLY A 119 8.60 1.67 -19.48
N TYR A 120 8.29 0.84 -18.47
CA TYR A 120 7.30 1.20 -17.45
C TYR A 120 7.84 2.32 -16.54
N ARG A 121 7.04 3.38 -16.36
CA ARG A 121 7.38 4.49 -15.46
C ARG A 121 7.09 4.08 -14.01
N ALA A 122 8.08 4.25 -13.12
CA ALA A 122 7.95 3.97 -11.69
C ALA A 122 8.06 5.25 -10.85
N LEU A 123 7.16 5.41 -9.87
CA LEU A 123 7.22 6.47 -8.86
C LEU A 123 7.43 5.83 -7.48
N ILE A 124 8.56 6.11 -6.84
CA ILE A 124 8.87 5.69 -5.48
C ILE A 124 8.99 6.94 -4.61
N PHE A 125 8.08 7.12 -3.67
CA PHE A 125 8.07 8.26 -2.77
C PHE A 125 8.19 7.82 -1.30
N ARG A 126 8.74 8.71 -0.47
CA ARG A 126 8.79 8.55 0.98
C ARG A 126 8.56 9.90 1.64
N PHE A 127 7.67 9.94 2.63
CA PHE A 127 7.50 11.11 3.47
C PHE A 127 8.67 11.19 4.47
N ARG A 128 9.16 12.40 4.75
CA ARG A 128 10.17 12.65 5.77
C ARG A 128 9.72 13.87 6.57
N LEU A 129 9.44 13.66 7.86
CA LEU A 129 9.29 14.77 8.80
C LEU A 129 10.65 15.47 8.91
N GLY A 130 10.62 16.80 8.77
CA GLY A 130 11.79 17.68 8.78
C GLY A 130 12.51 17.68 10.12
#